data_AF-A0A5N5HLA4-F1
#
_entry.id   AF-A0A5N5HLA4-F1
#
_cell.length_a   1.000
_cell.length_b   1.000
_cell.length_c   1.000
_cell.angle_alpha   90.00
_cell.angle_beta   90.00
_cell.angle_gamma   90.00
#
_symmetry.space_group_name_H-M   'P 1'
#
loop_
_entity.id
_entity.type
_entity.pdbx_description
1 polymer ?
#
loop_
_entity_poly.entity_id
_entity_poly.type
_entity_poly.pdbx_seq_one_letter_code
_entity_poly.pdbx_strand_id
1 'polypeptide(L)'
;MASHPELAEEGAIQIVIIKTTGDKILSQPLADIGGKGLFTKEIDEALINGDIDIAVHSMKDVPTYLPEQTVLPCNLPREDVRDAFISLTASSLAGLPAGSTVGTASLRRKSQILHRFPTLNVQENFRGNVQTRLKKLNEKVVEATLLALAGLKRLDMTENVTSILSLDEMLPAVAQGAIGIACRTNDDKMANYIASLNHEETRLAVACERSFLLTLDGSCRTPIAGYASKDEDGNCIFKGLVASPDGTRVLETSRKGPYASQDMIDMGKDAGQELLSRAGPGFFGI
;
A
#
# COMPACT_ATOMS: atom_id res chain seq x y z
N MET A 1 -24.86 -2.64 20.66
CA MET A 1 -24.46 -1.40 21.37
C MET A 1 -23.04 -1.09 20.94
N ALA A 2 -22.66 0.19 20.85
CA ALA A 2 -21.27 0.57 20.61
C ALA A 2 -20.39 0.07 21.77
N SER A 3 -19.18 -0.41 21.49
CA SER A 3 -18.26 -0.92 22.52
C SER A 3 -17.81 0.17 23.51
N HIS A 4 -17.78 1.43 23.04
CA HIS A 4 -17.34 2.62 23.79
C HIS A 4 -18.32 3.78 23.53
N PRO A 5 -19.53 3.77 24.12
CA PRO A 5 -20.54 4.79 23.87
C PRO A 5 -20.11 6.19 24.32
N GLU A 6 -19.18 6.30 25.28
CA GLU A 6 -18.65 7.57 25.77
C GLU A 6 -17.88 8.35 24.71
N LEU A 7 -17.38 7.67 23.67
CA LEU A 7 -16.68 8.32 22.55
C LEU A 7 -17.62 9.04 21.57
N ALA A 8 -18.94 8.87 21.72
CA ALA A 8 -19.94 9.56 20.90
C ALA A 8 -20.21 10.99 21.38
N GLU A 9 -19.82 11.33 22.61
CA GLU A 9 -20.00 12.68 23.15
C GLU A 9 -19.14 13.71 22.39
N GLU A 10 -19.70 14.89 22.17
CA GLU A 10 -18.97 15.96 21.48
C GLU A 10 -17.70 16.34 22.25
N GLY A 11 -16.56 16.34 21.57
CA GLY A 11 -15.25 16.60 22.17
C GLY A 11 -14.54 15.39 22.78
N ALA A 12 -15.18 14.20 22.82
CA ALA A 12 -14.51 12.97 23.28
C ALA A 12 -13.40 12.49 22.33
N ILE A 13 -13.51 12.82 21.04
CA ILE A 13 -12.49 12.56 20.01
C ILE A 13 -12.05 13.89 19.42
N GLN A 14 -10.74 14.12 19.41
CA GLN A 14 -10.11 15.25 18.72
C GLN A 14 -9.31 14.74 17.51
N ILE A 15 -9.54 15.36 16.34
CA ILE A 15 -8.75 15.09 15.14
C ILE A 15 -7.61 16.10 15.06
N VAL A 16 -6.37 15.62 15.20
CA VAL A 16 -5.16 16.42 15.07
C VAL A 16 -4.55 16.20 13.68
N ILE A 17 -4.64 17.21 12.81
CA ILE A 17 -4.08 17.14 11.46
C ILE A 17 -2.58 17.47 11.51
N ILE A 18 -1.74 16.49 11.16
CA ILE A 18 -0.29 16.63 11.13
C ILE A 18 0.18 16.62 9.67
N LYS A 19 0.93 17.66 9.27
CA LYS A 19 1.45 17.80 7.91
C LYS A 19 2.83 17.15 7.80
N THR A 20 2.95 16.15 6.95
CA THR A 20 4.17 15.34 6.81
C THR A 20 5.14 15.90 5.78
N THR A 21 6.39 15.44 5.79
CA THR A 21 7.37 15.77 4.75
C THR A 21 6.90 15.31 3.36
N GLY A 22 6.21 14.17 3.27
CA GLY A 22 5.62 13.66 2.03
C GLY A 22 4.55 14.57 1.42
N ASP A 23 3.87 15.37 2.25
CA ASP A 23 2.91 16.39 1.79
C ASP A 23 3.60 17.67 1.29
N LYS A 24 4.81 17.96 1.79
CA LYS A 24 5.58 19.16 1.42
C LYS A 24 6.36 18.96 0.12
N ILE A 25 6.94 17.77 -0.09
CA ILE A 25 7.81 17.48 -1.24
C ILE A 25 7.03 16.78 -2.35
N LEU A 26 6.51 17.57 -3.29
CA LEU A 26 5.72 17.09 -4.45
C LEU A 26 6.40 17.30 -5.81
N SER A 27 7.56 17.95 -5.85
CA SER A 27 8.24 18.37 -7.10
C SER A 27 9.07 17.28 -7.79
N GLN A 28 9.38 16.18 -7.09
CA GLN A 28 10.27 15.12 -7.58
C GLN A 28 9.68 13.70 -7.38
N PRO A 29 10.14 12.70 -8.16
CA PRO A 29 9.70 11.30 -8.03
C PRO A 29 9.90 10.75 -6.62
N LEU A 30 9.04 9.82 -6.20
CA LEU A 30 9.10 9.25 -4.84
C LEU A 30 10.39 8.44 -4.61
N ALA A 31 10.89 7.76 -5.65
CA ALA A 31 12.14 7.01 -5.60
C ALA A 31 13.35 7.89 -5.25
N ASP A 32 13.33 9.16 -5.67
CA ASP A 32 14.46 10.09 -5.53
C ASP A 32 14.45 10.83 -4.19
N ILE A 33 13.37 10.74 -3.41
CA ILE A 33 13.29 11.35 -2.09
C ILE A 33 13.96 10.41 -1.08
N GLY A 34 15.11 10.83 -0.54
CA GLY A 34 15.80 10.14 0.54
C GLY A 34 15.01 10.18 1.87
N GLY A 35 15.27 9.20 2.75
CA GLY A 35 14.61 9.07 4.05
C GLY A 35 13.53 7.97 4.09
N LYS A 36 13.38 7.33 5.25
CA LYS A 36 12.31 6.36 5.53
C LYS A 36 11.15 7.08 6.25
N GLY A 37 9.91 6.65 6.01
CA GLY A 37 8.73 7.18 6.71
C GLY A 37 8.23 8.56 6.25
N LEU A 38 8.33 8.91 4.96
CA LEU A 38 7.94 10.24 4.44
C LEU A 38 6.52 10.69 4.80
N PHE A 39 5.60 9.74 5.00
CA PHE A 39 4.19 10.00 5.32
C PHE A 39 3.83 9.63 6.77
N THR A 40 4.79 9.16 7.58
CA THR A 40 4.51 8.71 8.95
C THR A 40 5.35 9.42 9.99
N LYS A 41 6.57 9.86 9.66
CA LYS A 41 7.56 10.34 10.64
C LYS A 41 7.00 11.39 11.60
N GLU A 42 6.37 12.46 11.09
CA GLU A 42 5.86 13.52 11.97
C GLU A 42 4.67 13.05 12.84
N ILE A 43 3.91 12.06 12.37
CA ILE A 43 2.81 11.45 13.14
C ILE A 43 3.38 10.53 14.22
N ASP A 44 4.42 9.76 13.87
CA ASP A 44 5.14 8.88 14.78
C ASP A 44 5.77 9.69 15.94
N GLU A 45 6.40 10.82 15.62
CA GLU A 45 6.97 11.75 16.61
C GLU A 45 5.89 12.33 17.54
N ALA A 46 4.75 12.77 16.99
CA ALA A 46 3.62 13.25 17.78
C ALA A 46 3.05 12.16 18.72
N LEU A 47 2.97 10.92 18.24
CA LEU A 47 2.50 9.79 19.04
C LEU A 47 3.46 9.48 20.20
N ILE A 48 4.77 9.47 19.93
CA ILE A 48 5.81 9.22 20.95
C ILE A 48 5.83 10.34 21.99
N ASN A 49 5.71 11.60 21.57
CA ASN A 49 5.75 12.77 22.45
C ASN A 49 4.46 12.97 23.27
N GLY A 50 3.39 12.23 22.97
CA GLY A 50 2.10 12.38 23.66
C GLY A 50 1.22 13.49 23.11
N ASP A 51 1.54 14.04 21.93
CA ASP A 51 0.73 15.06 21.27
C ASP A 51 -0.56 14.48 20.65
N ILE A 52 -0.55 13.19 20.34
CA ILE A 52 -1.71 12.39 19.92
C ILE A 52 -1.70 11.05 20.66
N ASP A 53 -2.87 10.43 20.79
CA ASP A 53 -3.02 9.14 21.49
C ASP A 53 -2.96 7.92 20.56
N ILE A 54 -3.51 8.08 19.35
CA ILE A 54 -3.48 7.08 18.30
C ILE A 54 -3.12 7.72 16.97
N ALA A 55 -2.50 6.95 16.09
CA ALA A 55 -2.13 7.36 14.75
C ALA A 55 -2.81 6.46 13.71
N VAL A 56 -3.49 7.06 12.72
CA VAL A 56 -4.23 6.34 11.68
C VAL A 56 -3.50 6.44 10.34
N HIS A 57 -3.17 5.30 9.74
CA HIS A 57 -2.37 5.23 8.53
C HIS A 57 -3.01 4.37 7.44
N SER A 58 -2.70 4.69 6.18
CA SER A 58 -2.79 3.70 5.11
C SER A 58 -1.63 2.71 5.27
N MET A 59 -1.90 1.41 5.42
CA MET A 59 -0.84 0.47 5.80
C MET A 59 0.29 0.32 4.78
N LYS A 60 0.00 0.58 3.50
CA LYS A 60 1.02 0.56 2.44
C LYS A 60 2.08 1.66 2.57
N ASP A 61 1.77 2.71 3.32
CA ASP A 61 2.65 3.87 3.54
C ASP A 61 3.44 3.74 4.86
N VAL A 62 3.07 2.78 5.72
CA VAL A 62 3.76 2.49 6.98
C VAL A 62 5.06 1.72 6.69
N PRO A 63 6.24 2.21 7.11
CA PRO A 63 7.50 1.49 6.96
C PRO A 63 7.45 0.07 7.54
N THR A 64 8.31 -0.83 7.05
CA THR A 64 8.37 -2.22 7.53
C THR A 64 8.83 -2.32 8.99
N TYR A 65 9.69 -1.39 9.42
CA TYR A 65 10.03 -1.18 10.83
C TYR A 65 9.04 -0.20 11.46
N LEU A 66 8.70 -0.41 12.73
CA LEU A 66 7.97 0.57 13.53
C LEU A 66 8.95 1.38 14.38
N PRO A 67 8.70 2.67 14.60
CA PRO A 67 9.45 3.46 15.56
C PRO A 67 9.46 2.79 16.95
N GLU A 68 10.58 2.91 17.67
CA GLU A 68 10.63 2.51 19.07
C GLU A 68 9.50 3.20 19.87
N GLN A 69 9.01 2.53 20.92
CA GLN A 69 7.92 3.00 21.77
C GLN A 69 6.53 3.03 21.10
N THR A 70 6.40 2.61 19.84
CA THR A 70 5.11 2.48 19.15
C THR A 70 4.76 1.03 18.82
N VAL A 71 3.46 0.74 18.76
CA VAL A 71 2.91 -0.55 18.29
C VAL A 71 1.79 -0.28 17.31
N LEU A 72 1.55 -1.22 16.37
CA LEU A 72 0.45 -1.16 15.40
C LEU A 72 -0.43 -2.41 15.56
N PRO A 73 -1.24 -2.50 16.63
CA PRO A 73 -1.98 -3.71 16.97
C PRO A 73 -3.29 -3.85 16.18
N CYS A 74 -3.74 -2.80 15.50
CA CYS A 74 -5.07 -2.75 14.91
C CYS A 74 -5.02 -2.52 13.40
N ASN A 75 -5.66 -3.41 12.64
CA ASN A 75 -6.06 -3.15 11.26
C ASN A 75 -7.57 -3.22 11.10
N LEU A 76 -8.18 -2.23 10.45
CA LEU A 76 -9.61 -2.26 10.15
C LEU A 76 -9.95 -3.34 9.10
N PRO A 77 -11.23 -3.70 8.91
CA PRO A 77 -11.65 -4.55 7.79
C PRO A 77 -11.07 -4.05 6.47
N ARG A 78 -10.40 -4.93 5.74
CA ARG A 78 -9.64 -4.57 4.53
C ARG A 78 -10.61 -4.23 3.41
N GLU A 79 -10.35 -3.12 2.73
CA GLU A 79 -11.06 -2.79 1.51
C GLU A 79 -10.43 -3.52 0.30
N ASP A 80 -11.12 -3.47 -0.84
CA ASP A 80 -10.68 -3.97 -2.13
C ASP A 80 -9.26 -3.52 -2.45
N VAL A 81 -8.39 -4.52 -2.62
CA VAL A 81 -6.96 -4.34 -2.81
C VAL A 81 -6.61 -3.95 -4.24
N ARG A 82 -7.54 -4.06 -5.19
CA ARG A 82 -7.25 -3.91 -6.62
C ARG A 82 -6.92 -2.47 -7.00
N ASP A 83 -6.18 -2.35 -8.10
CA ASP A 83 -5.97 -1.06 -8.76
C ASP A 83 -7.09 -0.78 -9.76
N ALA A 84 -7.56 0.46 -9.77
CA ALA A 84 -8.48 1.00 -10.75
C ALA A 84 -7.69 1.66 -11.89
N PHE A 85 -8.04 1.31 -13.12
CA PHE A 85 -7.65 2.01 -14.32
C PHE A 85 -8.58 3.18 -14.58
N ILE A 86 -8.00 4.35 -14.87
CA ILE A 86 -8.72 5.59 -15.08
C ILE A 86 -8.18 6.23 -16.36
N SER A 87 -9.06 6.41 -17.33
CA SER A 87 -8.78 7.06 -18.61
C SER A 87 -10.02 7.76 -19.14
N LEU A 88 -9.80 8.81 -19.93
CA LEU A 88 -10.87 9.54 -20.62
C LEU A 88 -11.15 9.01 -22.02
N THR A 89 -10.24 8.18 -22.58
CA THR A 89 -10.25 7.83 -24.00
C THR A 89 -10.23 6.32 -24.26
N ALA A 90 -9.75 5.50 -23.33
CA ALA A 90 -9.68 4.05 -23.47
C ALA A 90 -10.42 3.34 -22.33
N SER A 91 -10.93 2.13 -22.55
CA SER A 91 -11.63 1.32 -21.54
C SER A 91 -10.72 0.43 -20.69
N SER A 92 -9.48 0.21 -21.14
CA SER A 92 -8.49 -0.65 -20.48
C SER A 92 -7.07 -0.24 -20.88
N LEU A 93 -6.06 -0.77 -20.18
CA LEU A 93 -4.65 -0.62 -20.55
C LEU A 93 -4.38 -1.18 -21.97
N ALA A 94 -4.98 -2.32 -22.31
CA ALA A 94 -4.83 -2.92 -23.65
C ALA A 94 -5.47 -2.09 -24.77
N GLY A 95 -6.44 -1.24 -24.43
CA GLY A 95 -7.10 -0.32 -25.37
C GLY A 95 -6.33 0.98 -25.62
N LEU A 96 -5.22 1.23 -24.91
CA LEU A 96 -4.40 2.41 -25.15
C LEU A 96 -3.56 2.25 -26.43
N PRO A 97 -3.50 3.26 -27.31
CA PRO A 97 -2.58 3.27 -28.44
C PRO A 97 -1.12 3.10 -28.01
N ALA A 98 -0.30 2.49 -28.88
CA ALA A 98 1.14 2.45 -28.67
C ALA A 98 1.71 3.87 -28.51
N GLY A 99 2.62 4.06 -27.56
CA GLY A 99 3.19 5.35 -27.19
C GLY A 99 2.35 6.17 -26.20
N SER A 100 1.13 5.75 -25.83
CA SER A 100 0.35 6.42 -24.78
C SER A 100 1.09 6.41 -23.45
N THR A 101 0.90 7.49 -22.68
CA THR A 101 1.55 7.75 -21.39
C THR A 101 0.60 7.48 -20.24
N VAL A 102 1.04 6.62 -19.32
CA VAL A 102 0.32 6.32 -18.06
C VAL A 102 1.02 7.02 -16.89
N GLY A 103 0.27 7.81 -16.13
CA GLY A 103 0.77 8.48 -14.93
C GLY A 103 0.82 7.55 -13.72
N THR A 104 2.02 7.31 -13.17
CA THR A 104 2.16 6.65 -11.86
C THR A 104 3.57 6.84 -11.28
N ALA A 105 3.65 7.30 -10.03
CA ALA A 105 4.91 7.37 -9.29
C ALA A 105 5.32 6.05 -8.59
N SER A 106 4.57 4.97 -8.80
CA SER A 106 4.84 3.66 -8.18
C SER A 106 5.65 2.78 -9.14
N LEU A 107 6.88 2.41 -8.74
CA LEU A 107 7.70 1.47 -9.50
C LEU A 107 7.05 0.09 -9.62
N ARG A 108 6.29 -0.33 -8.60
CA ARG A 108 5.45 -1.54 -8.65
C ARG A 108 4.46 -1.51 -9.82
N ARG A 109 3.76 -0.40 -10.01
CA ARG A 109 2.80 -0.25 -11.12
C ARG A 109 3.52 -0.10 -12.44
N LYS A 110 4.56 0.73 -12.50
CA LYS A 110 5.38 0.95 -13.71
C LYS A 110 5.88 -0.36 -14.27
N SER A 111 6.56 -1.16 -13.46
CA SER A 111 7.14 -2.44 -13.87
C SER A 111 6.08 -3.42 -14.39
N GLN A 112 4.96 -3.57 -13.70
CA GLN A 112 3.87 -4.46 -14.15
C GLN A 112 3.16 -3.96 -15.42
N ILE A 113 3.00 -2.64 -15.59
CA ILE A 113 2.47 -2.06 -16.83
C ILE A 113 3.42 -2.36 -17.99
N LEU A 114 4.71 -2.01 -17.86
CA LEU A 114 5.69 -2.17 -18.92
C LEU A 114 5.98 -3.64 -19.25
N HIS A 115 5.85 -4.53 -18.27
CA HIS A 115 5.98 -5.97 -18.49
C HIS A 115 4.92 -6.51 -19.46
N ARG A 116 3.66 -6.06 -19.32
CA ARG A 116 2.54 -6.51 -20.18
C ARG A 116 2.37 -5.68 -21.44
N PHE A 117 2.67 -4.38 -21.35
CA PHE A 117 2.41 -3.39 -22.39
C PHE A 117 3.69 -2.58 -22.65
N PRO A 118 4.75 -3.19 -23.21
CA PRO A 118 6.06 -2.55 -23.38
C PRO A 118 6.05 -1.38 -24.37
N THR A 119 4.98 -1.22 -25.15
CA THR A 119 4.79 -0.09 -26.07
C THR A 119 4.23 1.16 -25.38
N LEU A 120 3.83 1.09 -24.10
CA LEU A 120 3.35 2.24 -23.34
C LEU A 120 4.51 2.99 -22.68
N ASN A 121 4.29 4.27 -22.43
CA ASN A 121 5.17 5.12 -21.64
C ASN A 121 4.64 5.27 -20.21
N VAL A 122 5.51 5.46 -19.23
CA VAL A 122 5.12 5.72 -17.84
C VAL A 122 5.74 7.03 -17.35
N GLN A 123 4.87 7.98 -16.98
CA GLN A 123 5.28 9.25 -16.38
C GLN A 123 5.39 9.10 -14.86
N GLU A 124 6.62 9.03 -14.35
CA GLU A 124 6.89 8.79 -12.91
C GLU A 124 6.67 10.01 -12.03
N ASN A 125 6.87 11.22 -12.55
CA ASN A 125 6.58 12.45 -11.81
C ASN A 125 5.07 12.78 -11.80
N PHE A 126 4.26 11.79 -11.42
CA PHE A 126 2.81 11.88 -11.29
C PHE A 126 2.39 11.81 -9.81
N ARG A 127 2.68 12.89 -9.09
CA ARG A 127 2.47 13.05 -7.65
C ARG A 127 1.26 13.93 -7.31
N GLY A 128 0.86 13.90 -6.04
CA GLY A 128 -0.30 14.58 -5.48
C GLY A 128 -1.29 13.62 -4.81
N ASN A 129 -2.26 14.16 -4.08
CA ASN A 129 -3.41 13.41 -3.57
C ASN A 129 -4.31 12.92 -4.72
N VAL A 130 -5.36 12.15 -4.41
CA VAL A 130 -6.27 11.55 -5.40
C VAL A 130 -6.84 12.62 -6.33
N GLN A 131 -7.39 13.70 -5.78
CA GLN A 131 -8.02 14.77 -6.55
C GLN A 131 -7.02 15.49 -7.47
N THR A 132 -5.79 15.74 -7.00
CA THR A 132 -4.73 16.37 -7.82
C THR A 132 -4.38 15.50 -9.02
N ARG A 133 -4.31 14.18 -8.83
CA ARG A 133 -4.02 13.22 -9.91
C ARG A 133 -5.16 13.16 -10.93
N LEU A 134 -6.41 13.13 -10.46
CA LEU A 134 -7.58 13.18 -11.34
C LEU A 134 -7.64 14.50 -12.12
N LYS A 135 -7.31 15.63 -11.47
CA LYS A 135 -7.18 16.93 -12.15
C LYS A 135 -6.12 16.89 -13.26
N LYS A 136 -4.92 16.38 -12.99
CA LYS A 136 -3.86 16.23 -14.01
C LYS A 136 -4.29 15.34 -15.18
N LEU A 137 -5.08 14.29 -14.92
CA LEU A 137 -5.67 13.47 -15.98
C LEU A 137 -6.67 14.27 -16.83
N ASN A 138 -7.57 15.03 -16.19
CA ASN A 138 -8.54 15.89 -16.88
C ASN A 138 -7.87 16.99 -17.72
N GLU A 139 -6.72 17.48 -17.26
CA GLU A 139 -5.85 18.42 -17.99
C GLU A 139 -4.99 17.73 -19.08
N LYS A 140 -5.18 16.43 -19.30
CA LYS A 140 -4.48 15.61 -20.32
C LYS A 140 -2.95 15.63 -20.17
N VAL A 141 -2.45 15.72 -18.94
CA VAL A 141 -1.02 15.56 -18.65
C VAL A 141 -0.55 14.13 -18.99
N VAL A 142 -1.46 13.16 -18.91
CA VAL A 142 -1.28 11.74 -19.26
C VAL A 142 -2.58 11.21 -19.87
N GLU A 143 -2.56 10.13 -20.63
CA GLU A 143 -3.75 9.50 -21.22
C GLU A 143 -4.51 8.60 -20.24
N ALA A 144 -3.80 8.08 -19.23
CA ALA A 144 -4.40 7.27 -18.17
C ALA A 144 -3.61 7.37 -16.87
N THR A 145 -4.22 6.97 -15.75
CA THR A 145 -3.56 6.79 -14.45
C THR A 145 -4.11 5.56 -13.75
N LEU A 146 -3.36 5.06 -12.76
CA LEU A 146 -3.85 4.04 -11.83
C LEU A 146 -4.02 4.60 -10.42
N LEU A 147 -5.12 4.27 -9.75
CA LEU A 147 -5.36 4.56 -8.33
C LEU A 147 -5.81 3.30 -7.60
N ALA A 148 -5.61 3.24 -6.28
CA ALA A 148 -6.12 2.11 -5.51
C ALA A 148 -7.65 2.26 -5.38
N LEU A 149 -8.40 1.20 -5.68
CA LEU A 149 -9.87 1.25 -5.64
C LEU A 149 -10.39 1.61 -4.25
N ALA A 150 -9.77 1.08 -3.19
CA ALA A 150 -10.06 1.44 -1.80
C ALA A 150 -10.05 2.96 -1.53
N GLY A 151 -9.12 3.70 -2.17
CA GLY A 151 -9.03 5.15 -1.99
C GLY A 151 -10.18 5.89 -2.66
N LEU A 152 -10.63 5.41 -3.83
CA LEU A 152 -11.76 5.97 -4.54
C LEU A 152 -13.08 5.68 -3.82
N LYS A 153 -13.25 4.45 -3.30
CA LYS A 153 -14.44 4.06 -2.53
C LYS A 153 -14.59 4.88 -1.23
N ARG A 154 -13.50 5.10 -0.49
CA ARG A 154 -13.52 5.90 0.74
C ARG A 154 -13.79 7.39 0.53
N LEU A 155 -13.58 7.89 -0.69
CA LEU A 155 -13.80 9.28 -1.06
C LEU A 155 -15.09 9.49 -1.86
N ASP A 156 -15.88 8.42 -2.06
CA ASP A 156 -17.06 8.43 -2.93
C ASP A 156 -16.76 8.94 -4.35
N MET A 157 -15.64 8.48 -4.93
CA MET A 157 -15.12 8.90 -6.24
C MET A 157 -15.07 7.76 -7.27
N THR A 158 -15.85 6.69 -7.09
CA THR A 158 -15.82 5.50 -7.96
C THR A 158 -16.34 5.74 -9.37
N GLU A 159 -17.09 6.82 -9.61
CA GLU A 159 -17.53 7.28 -10.93
C GLU A 159 -16.36 7.60 -11.87
N ASN A 160 -15.17 7.85 -11.32
CA ASN A 160 -13.95 8.03 -12.11
C ASN A 160 -13.34 6.70 -12.57
N VAL A 161 -13.77 5.55 -12.06
CA VAL A 161 -13.18 4.25 -12.44
C VAL A 161 -13.64 3.87 -13.84
N THR A 162 -12.69 3.71 -14.76
CA THR A 162 -12.98 3.21 -16.10
C THR A 162 -13.07 1.68 -16.11
N SER A 163 -12.13 1.00 -15.46
CA SER A 163 -12.14 -0.44 -15.24
C SER A 163 -11.31 -0.82 -14.02
N ILE A 164 -11.55 -2.00 -13.46
CA ILE A 164 -10.81 -2.51 -12.30
C ILE A 164 -9.86 -3.60 -12.81
N LEU A 165 -8.57 -3.48 -12.49
CA LEU A 165 -7.57 -4.46 -12.85
C LEU A 165 -7.69 -5.69 -11.95
N SER A 166 -7.72 -6.87 -12.55
CA SER A 166 -7.66 -8.13 -11.81
C SER A 166 -6.32 -8.31 -11.09
N LEU A 167 -6.28 -9.22 -10.11
CA LEU A 167 -5.04 -9.54 -9.40
C LEU A 167 -3.97 -10.15 -10.32
N ASP A 168 -4.40 -10.79 -11.41
CA ASP A 168 -3.51 -11.34 -12.41
C ASP A 168 -3.00 -10.25 -13.36
N GLU A 169 -3.66 -9.11 -13.50
CA GLU A 169 -3.19 -7.95 -14.27
C GLU A 169 -2.26 -7.03 -13.47
N MET A 170 -2.57 -6.83 -12.19
CA MET A 170 -1.86 -5.90 -11.32
C MET A 170 -1.88 -6.38 -9.87
N LEU A 171 -0.83 -7.09 -9.45
CA LEU A 171 -0.67 -7.51 -8.07
C LEU A 171 -0.48 -6.25 -7.17
N PRO A 172 -1.24 -6.12 -6.07
CA PRO A 172 -1.32 -4.88 -5.32
C PRO A 172 -0.05 -4.60 -4.50
N ALA A 173 0.07 -3.36 -4.04
CA ALA A 173 1.11 -3.05 -3.06
C ALA A 173 0.83 -3.82 -1.76
N VAL A 174 1.90 -4.20 -1.07
CA VAL A 174 1.83 -4.76 0.29
C VAL A 174 0.96 -3.86 1.16
N ALA A 175 0.00 -4.48 1.85
CA ALA A 175 -0.97 -3.86 2.72
C ALA A 175 -1.93 -2.84 2.06
N GLN A 176 -2.04 -2.81 0.72
CA GLN A 176 -3.04 -1.98 0.03
C GLN A 176 -4.46 -2.33 0.50
N GLY A 177 -5.31 -1.31 0.67
CA GLY A 177 -6.70 -1.46 1.14
C GLY A 177 -6.84 -1.49 2.67
N ALA A 178 -5.78 -1.77 3.43
CA ALA A 178 -5.83 -1.80 4.90
C ALA A 178 -5.57 -0.41 5.52
N ILE A 179 -6.32 -0.10 6.58
CA ILE A 179 -6.02 1.01 7.50
C ILE A 179 -5.38 0.41 8.75
N GLY A 180 -4.30 1.01 9.22
CA GLY A 180 -3.62 0.66 10.45
C GLY A 180 -3.80 1.74 11.51
N ILE A 181 -3.93 1.32 12.76
CA ILE A 181 -3.98 2.21 13.90
C ILE A 181 -2.84 1.85 14.85
N ALA A 182 -1.97 2.82 15.09
CA ALA A 182 -0.85 2.70 16.02
C ALA A 182 -1.13 3.45 17.32
N CYS A 183 -0.52 2.98 18.41
CA CYS A 183 -0.51 3.65 19.71
C CYS A 183 0.88 3.48 20.36
N ARG A 184 1.10 4.12 21.50
CA ARG A 184 2.32 3.88 22.30
C ARG A 184 2.31 2.46 22.89
N THR A 185 3.50 1.89 23.05
CA THR A 185 3.69 0.51 23.57
C THR A 185 3.23 0.36 25.02
N ASN A 186 3.31 1.44 25.80
CA ASN A 186 2.97 1.48 27.22
C ASN A 186 1.59 2.15 27.49
N ASP A 187 0.73 2.27 26.48
CA ASP A 187 -0.59 2.90 26.61
C ASP A 187 -1.71 1.86 26.53
N ASP A 188 -1.91 1.15 27.64
CA ASP A 188 -2.93 0.11 27.77
C ASP A 188 -4.35 0.65 27.52
N LYS A 189 -4.59 1.93 27.85
CA LYS A 189 -5.89 2.58 27.63
C LYS A 189 -6.18 2.65 26.13
N MET A 190 -5.23 3.16 25.34
CA MET A 190 -5.40 3.23 23.89
C MET A 190 -5.41 1.86 23.23
N ALA A 191 -4.57 0.93 23.68
CA ALA A 191 -4.58 -0.44 23.20
C ALA A 191 -5.97 -1.10 23.38
N ASN A 192 -6.62 -0.88 24.53
CA ASN A 192 -7.96 -1.39 24.81
C ASN A 192 -9.04 -0.77 23.89
N TYR A 193 -8.98 0.54 23.64
CA TYR A 193 -9.92 1.20 22.73
C TYR A 193 -9.85 0.65 21.31
N ILE A 194 -8.64 0.54 20.77
CA ILE A 194 -8.44 0.12 19.37
C ILE A 194 -8.56 -1.40 19.18
N ALA A 195 -8.47 -2.20 20.25
CA ALA A 195 -8.65 -3.65 20.17
C ALA A 195 -10.02 -4.03 19.58
N SER A 196 -11.07 -3.27 19.91
CA SER A 196 -12.43 -3.49 19.39
C SER A 196 -12.59 -3.20 17.89
N LEU A 197 -11.65 -2.46 17.31
CA LEU A 197 -11.64 -2.08 15.90
C LEU A 197 -10.83 -3.06 15.04
N ASN A 198 -9.99 -3.88 15.67
CA ASN A 198 -9.10 -4.79 14.96
C ASN A 198 -9.89 -5.89 14.24
N HIS A 199 -9.63 -6.03 12.96
CA HIS A 199 -10.06 -7.13 12.13
C HIS A 199 -8.88 -8.09 11.95
N GLU A 200 -8.90 -9.17 12.73
CA GLU A 200 -7.77 -10.09 12.85
C GLU A 200 -7.38 -10.73 11.51
N GLU A 201 -8.35 -11.03 10.65
CA GLU A 201 -8.07 -11.53 9.31
C GLU A 201 -7.26 -10.52 8.48
N THR A 202 -7.61 -9.23 8.51
CA THR A 202 -6.80 -8.21 7.84
C THR A 202 -5.39 -8.16 8.43
N ARG A 203 -5.30 -8.14 9.75
CA ARG A 203 -4.02 -7.98 10.47
C ARG A 203 -3.05 -9.11 10.14
N LEU A 204 -3.54 -10.35 10.10
CA LEU A 204 -2.75 -11.53 9.74
C LEU A 204 -2.29 -11.48 8.27
N ALA A 205 -3.17 -11.16 7.32
CA ALA A 205 -2.78 -11.00 5.92
C ALA A 205 -1.71 -9.91 5.74
N VAL A 206 -1.90 -8.75 6.39
CA VAL A 206 -0.95 -7.65 6.35
C VAL A 206 0.39 -8.05 7.00
N ALA A 207 0.40 -8.85 8.06
CA ALA A 207 1.62 -9.35 8.68
C ALA A 207 2.42 -10.27 7.74
N CYS A 208 1.75 -11.18 7.01
CA CYS A 208 2.37 -12.01 5.97
C CYS A 208 3.07 -11.15 4.91
N GLU A 209 2.30 -10.22 4.32
CA GLU A 209 2.79 -9.35 3.25
C GLU A 209 3.93 -8.43 3.70
N ARG A 210 3.87 -7.92 4.94
CA ARG A 210 4.92 -7.08 5.52
C ARG A 210 6.17 -7.89 5.85
N SER A 211 6.05 -9.15 6.28
CA SER A 211 7.19 -10.05 6.49
C SER A 211 7.95 -10.28 5.18
N PHE A 212 7.21 -10.50 4.10
CA PHE A 212 7.76 -10.57 2.75
C PHE A 212 8.49 -9.28 2.34
N LEU A 213 7.84 -8.13 2.50
CA LEU A 213 8.43 -6.83 2.16
C LEU A 213 9.69 -6.52 2.98
N LEU A 214 9.65 -6.80 4.28
CA LEU A 214 10.78 -6.60 5.19
C LEU A 214 11.99 -7.45 4.77
N THR A 215 11.74 -8.71 4.40
CA THR A 215 12.79 -9.63 3.95
C THR A 215 13.50 -9.11 2.70
N LEU A 216 12.78 -8.43 1.81
CA LEU A 216 13.31 -7.85 0.58
C LEU A 216 13.93 -6.45 0.77
N ASP A 217 14.01 -5.93 1.99
CA ASP A 217 14.31 -4.52 2.31
C ASP A 217 13.47 -3.54 1.46
N GLY A 218 12.20 -3.91 1.24
CA GLY A 218 11.30 -3.23 0.35
C GLY A 218 10.66 -1.98 0.96
N SER A 219 10.22 -1.07 0.09
CA SER A 219 9.50 0.14 0.46
C SER A 219 8.53 0.57 -0.64
N CYS A 220 7.84 1.71 -0.47
CA CYS A 220 7.02 2.33 -1.52
C CYS A 220 7.81 2.72 -2.78
N ARG A 221 9.15 2.69 -2.70
CA ARG A 221 10.10 3.01 -3.77
C ARG A 221 10.66 1.79 -4.48
N THR A 222 10.25 0.58 -4.10
CA THR A 222 10.73 -0.67 -4.73
C THR A 222 9.65 -1.28 -5.63
N PRO A 223 10.02 -1.91 -6.76
CA PRO A 223 9.11 -2.64 -7.65
C PRO A 223 8.69 -4.00 -7.07
N ILE A 224 8.05 -3.97 -5.90
CA ILE A 224 7.59 -5.15 -5.15
C ILE A 224 6.07 -5.09 -5.00
N ALA A 225 5.41 -6.23 -5.21
CA ALA A 225 4.00 -6.44 -4.91
C ALA A 225 3.82 -7.70 -4.06
N GLY A 226 2.78 -7.72 -3.24
CA GLY A 226 2.51 -8.83 -2.33
C GLY A 226 1.07 -8.78 -1.83
N TYR A 227 0.41 -9.94 -1.84
CA TYR A 227 -0.98 -10.08 -1.41
C TYR A 227 -1.20 -11.43 -0.73
N ALA A 228 -1.75 -11.39 0.48
CA ALA A 228 -2.22 -12.54 1.24
C ALA A 228 -3.74 -12.46 1.41
N SER A 229 -4.43 -13.57 1.19
CA SER A 229 -5.87 -13.70 1.38
C SER A 229 -6.24 -15.06 1.96
N LYS A 230 -7.44 -15.15 2.54
CA LYS A 230 -8.00 -16.43 2.98
C LYS A 230 -8.74 -17.09 1.81
N ASP A 231 -8.50 -18.38 1.56
CA ASP A 231 -9.28 -19.16 0.60
C ASP A 231 -10.54 -19.77 1.23
N GLU A 232 -11.35 -20.45 0.41
CA GLU A 232 -12.59 -21.09 0.84
C GLU A 232 -12.37 -22.20 1.90
N ASP A 233 -11.19 -22.82 1.90
CA ASP A 233 -10.78 -23.85 2.85
C ASP A 233 -10.22 -23.27 4.17
N GLY A 234 -10.14 -21.94 4.28
CA GLY A 234 -9.60 -21.25 5.45
C GLY A 234 -8.07 -21.17 5.51
N ASN A 235 -7.37 -21.45 4.41
CA ASN A 235 -5.92 -21.33 4.31
C ASN A 235 -5.50 -19.93 3.85
N CYS A 236 -4.28 -19.52 4.20
CA CYS A 236 -3.63 -18.37 3.60
C CYS A 236 -3.11 -18.74 2.20
N ILE A 237 -3.48 -17.94 1.20
CA ILE A 237 -2.86 -17.90 -0.12
C ILE A 237 -2.06 -16.61 -0.22
N PHE A 238 -0.75 -16.74 -0.38
CA PHE A 238 0.15 -15.61 -0.61
C PHE A 238 0.65 -15.63 -2.05
N LYS A 239 0.60 -14.47 -2.71
CA LYS A 239 1.25 -14.19 -4.00
C LYS A 239 2.20 -13.00 -3.79
N GLY A 240 3.43 -13.11 -4.28
CA GLY A 240 4.42 -12.04 -4.25
C GLY A 240 5.16 -11.93 -5.57
N LEU A 241 5.64 -10.74 -5.91
CA LEU A 241 6.55 -10.56 -7.04
C LEU A 241 7.54 -9.44 -6.78
N VAL A 242 8.67 -9.54 -7.48
CA VAL A 242 9.69 -8.51 -7.63
C VAL A 242 9.97 -8.32 -9.12
N ALA A 243 10.11 -7.07 -9.57
CA ALA A 243 10.34 -6.77 -10.98
C ALA A 243 11.50 -5.78 -11.17
N SER A 244 12.12 -5.75 -12.36
CA SER A 244 12.96 -4.64 -12.75
C SER A 244 12.10 -3.39 -13.02
N PRO A 245 12.58 -2.16 -12.75
CA PRO A 245 11.78 -0.95 -12.96
C PRO A 245 11.28 -0.74 -14.39
N ASP A 246 11.96 -1.30 -15.39
CA ASP A 246 11.59 -1.28 -16.81
C ASP A 246 10.60 -2.39 -17.21
N GLY A 247 10.27 -3.31 -16.29
CA GLY A 247 9.35 -4.43 -16.54
C GLY A 247 9.93 -5.59 -17.36
N THR A 248 11.21 -5.55 -17.75
CA THR A 248 11.83 -6.60 -18.58
C THR A 248 12.04 -7.92 -17.83
N ARG A 249 12.15 -7.87 -16.50
CA ARG A 249 12.29 -9.04 -15.63
C ARG A 249 11.25 -8.99 -14.52
N VAL A 250 10.50 -10.07 -14.36
CA VAL A 250 9.55 -10.27 -13.26
C VAL A 250 9.80 -11.65 -12.66
N LEU A 251 9.95 -11.71 -11.34
CA LEU A 251 10.05 -12.94 -10.58
C LEU A 251 8.87 -13.02 -9.62
N GLU A 252 8.07 -14.06 -9.78
CA GLU A 252 6.90 -14.32 -8.95
C GLU A 252 7.14 -15.49 -8.01
N THR A 253 6.41 -15.49 -6.89
CA THR A 253 6.37 -16.56 -5.90
C THR A 253 4.95 -16.70 -5.35
N SER A 254 4.60 -17.91 -4.93
CA SER A 254 3.35 -18.18 -4.25
C SER A 254 3.54 -19.17 -3.11
N ARG A 255 2.67 -19.09 -2.10
CA ARG A 255 2.63 -20.00 -0.97
C ARG A 255 1.18 -20.28 -0.56
N LYS A 256 0.95 -21.47 -0.01
CA LYS A 256 -0.31 -21.86 0.64
C LYS A 256 0.01 -22.48 2.00
N GLY A 257 -0.75 -22.16 3.02
CA GLY A 257 -0.56 -22.73 4.36
C GLY A 257 -1.61 -22.24 5.37
N PRO A 258 -1.48 -22.62 6.65
CA PRO A 258 -2.44 -22.25 7.68
C PRO A 258 -2.63 -20.73 7.80
N TYR A 259 -3.88 -20.30 8.04
CA TYR A 259 -4.19 -18.89 8.32
C TYR A 259 -3.94 -18.55 9.79
N ALA A 260 -2.69 -18.68 10.22
CA ALA A 260 -2.24 -18.48 11.59
C ALA A 260 -1.00 -17.57 11.65
N SER A 261 -0.89 -16.78 12.73
CA SER A 261 0.06 -15.66 12.80
C SER A 261 1.51 -16.05 12.51
N GLN A 262 2.05 -17.07 13.17
CA GLN A 262 3.45 -17.45 13.00
C GLN A 262 3.69 -18.06 11.61
N ASP A 263 2.82 -18.99 11.17
CA ASP A 263 2.89 -19.62 9.85
C ASP A 263 2.88 -18.59 8.72
N MET A 264 2.03 -17.57 8.82
CA MET A 264 1.90 -16.51 7.81
C MET A 264 3.11 -15.57 7.79
N ILE A 265 3.69 -15.25 8.94
CA ILE A 265 4.93 -14.45 9.02
C ILE A 265 6.09 -15.23 8.39
N ASP A 266 6.22 -16.51 8.72
CA ASP A 266 7.28 -17.38 8.18
C ASP A 266 7.10 -17.63 6.68
N MET A 267 5.85 -17.77 6.22
CA MET A 267 5.51 -17.87 4.80
C MET A 267 5.96 -16.65 4.00
N GLY A 268 5.67 -15.44 4.50
CA GLY A 268 6.12 -14.20 3.85
C GLY A 268 7.65 -14.10 3.80
N LYS A 269 8.33 -14.48 4.89
CA LYS A 269 9.78 -14.48 4.98
C LYS A 269 10.42 -15.46 4.00
N ASP A 270 9.96 -16.70 3.98
CA ASP A 270 10.44 -17.75 3.07
C ASP A 270 10.28 -17.34 1.60
N ALA A 271 9.11 -16.79 1.23
CA ALA A 271 8.86 -16.29 -0.11
C ALA A 271 9.82 -15.13 -0.50
N GLY A 272 10.13 -14.24 0.45
CA GLY A 272 11.10 -13.17 0.24
C GLY A 272 12.52 -13.69 0.03
N GLN A 273 12.94 -14.68 0.83
CA GLN A 273 14.25 -15.33 0.71
C GLN A 273 14.42 -16.05 -0.62
N GLU A 274 13.38 -16.75 -1.08
CA GLU A 274 13.36 -17.38 -2.40
C GLU A 274 13.62 -16.35 -3.51
N LEU A 275 12.89 -15.23 -3.50
CA LEU A 275 13.05 -14.19 -4.51
C LEU A 275 14.43 -13.52 -4.45
N LEU A 276 14.99 -13.27 -3.25
CA LEU A 276 16.38 -12.78 -3.13
C LEU A 276 17.39 -13.71 -3.78
N SER A 277 17.25 -15.02 -3.54
CA SER A 277 18.16 -16.02 -4.11
C SER A 277 18.09 -16.07 -5.64
N ARG A 278 16.88 -15.90 -6.21
CA ARG A 278 16.62 -15.93 -7.66
C ARG A 278 16.98 -14.62 -8.37
N ALA A 279 16.79 -13.49 -7.70
CA ALA A 279 17.06 -12.16 -8.23
C ALA A 279 18.56 -11.98 -8.56
N GLY A 280 19.43 -12.47 -7.67
CA GLY A 280 20.88 -12.32 -7.76
C GLY A 280 21.34 -10.88 -7.49
N PRO A 281 22.67 -10.65 -7.46
CA PRO A 281 23.24 -9.31 -7.27
C PRO A 281 22.78 -8.33 -8.36
N GLY A 282 22.41 -7.09 -7.97
CA GLY A 282 22.09 -6.01 -8.91
C GLY A 282 20.69 -6.06 -9.55
N PHE A 283 19.81 -6.99 -9.17
CA PHE A 283 18.45 -7.09 -9.72
C PHE A 283 17.64 -5.79 -9.60
N PHE A 284 17.80 -5.10 -8.49
CA PHE A 284 17.10 -3.84 -8.23
C PHE A 284 17.77 -2.62 -8.86
N GLY A 285 18.96 -2.78 -9.45
CA GLY A 285 19.71 -1.68 -10.09
C GLY A 285 20.06 -0.52 -9.16
N ILE A 286 20.18 -0.78 -7.85
CA ILE A 286 20.65 0.18 -6.83
C ILE A 286 22.15 -0.02 -6.62
#